data_AF-A0A2S2Q7N7-F1
#
_entry.id   AF-A0A2S2Q7N7-F1
#
_cell.length_a   1.000
_cell.length_b   1.000
_cell.length_c   1.000
_cell.angle_alpha   90.00
_cell.angle_beta   90.00
_cell.angle_gamma   90.00
#
_symmetry.space_group_name_H-M   'P 1'
#
loop_
_entity.id
_entity.type
_entity.pdbx_description
1 polymer ?
#
loop_
_entity_poly.entity_id
_entity_poly.type
_entity_poly.pdbx_seq_one_letter_code
_entity_poly.pdbx_strand_id
1 'polypeptide(L)'
;MTFRITHVVGTLRVNRKGNPKDVTTKKLKKGQIIAQQSNTNVVVLKWKDKRDLLMLSTKHVDTTTAITKRNQTINKPDMVIEYNQGKSFIDRSDQMTSYSTPLRRSLKWYRKVAFDILLGTSLTNALSLFCKVNNTKIKITDFKEQIILNLIKKDESLAPQVSDNHILQKINSPHRKCVSCYKKLELEFGRKKAQNKCVKVTTICIYCKVPTCMPCFFDTHSVSLKNKNHINKIFIIKYTFNVCK
;
A
#
# COMPACT_ATOMS: atom_id res chain seq x y z
N MET A 1 47.47 0.08 -13.60
CA MET A 1 46.20 -0.65 -13.82
C MET A 1 45.18 -0.14 -12.81
N THR A 2 44.19 0.64 -13.23
CA THR A 2 43.09 1.03 -12.33
C THR A 2 42.10 -0.13 -12.23
N PHE A 3 42.07 -0.84 -11.10
CA PHE A 3 41.08 -1.87 -10.83
C PHE A 3 39.70 -1.19 -10.67
N ARG A 4 38.81 -1.39 -11.64
CA ARG A 4 37.42 -0.97 -11.53
C ARG A 4 36.67 -1.99 -10.68
N ILE A 5 35.95 -1.52 -9.68
CA ILE A 5 35.11 -2.37 -8.81
C ILE A 5 33.84 -2.82 -9.56
N THR A 6 33.41 -2.06 -10.57
CA THR A 6 32.23 -2.37 -11.38
C THR A 6 32.59 -2.66 -12.84
N HIS A 7 32.08 -3.76 -13.36
CA HIS A 7 32.18 -4.11 -14.78
C HIS A 7 30.93 -3.71 -15.55
N VAL A 8 31.08 -3.47 -16.85
CA VAL A 8 29.98 -3.17 -17.76
C VAL A 8 29.79 -4.34 -18.71
N VAL A 9 28.52 -4.71 -18.94
CA VAL A 9 28.10 -5.65 -19.97
C VAL A 9 26.83 -5.09 -20.60
N GLY A 10 26.80 -4.93 -21.92
CA GLY A 10 25.62 -4.37 -22.56
C GLY A 10 25.62 -4.47 -24.08
N THR A 11 24.46 -4.20 -24.66
CA THR A 11 24.31 -4.10 -26.12
C THR A 11 24.86 -2.78 -26.64
N LEU A 12 25.53 -2.82 -27.79
CA LEU A 12 26.09 -1.65 -28.45
C LEU A 12 25.34 -1.36 -29.75
N ARG A 13 24.98 -0.09 -29.98
CA ARG A 13 24.34 0.31 -31.24
C ARG A 13 25.40 0.42 -32.34
N VAL A 14 25.12 -0.20 -33.50
CA VAL A 14 26.07 -0.31 -34.62
C VAL A 14 26.61 1.04 -35.09
N ASN A 15 25.74 2.05 -35.20
CA ASN A 15 26.10 3.39 -35.73
C ASN A 15 26.71 4.33 -34.68
N ARG A 16 27.25 3.82 -33.57
CA ARG A 16 27.93 4.66 -32.56
C ARG A 16 29.35 4.98 -33.03
N LYS A 17 29.75 6.25 -32.87
CA LYS A 17 31.13 6.70 -33.11
C LYS A 17 32.07 5.96 -32.17
N GLY A 18 33.24 5.55 -32.68
CA GLY A 18 34.25 4.83 -31.91
C GLY A 18 34.11 3.30 -31.93
N ASN A 19 33.07 2.76 -32.57
CA ASN A 19 32.96 1.33 -32.76
C ASN A 19 34.04 0.82 -33.75
N PRO A 20 34.67 -0.34 -33.47
CA PRO A 20 35.63 -0.92 -34.39
C PRO A 20 34.97 -1.30 -35.73
N LYS A 21 35.49 -0.73 -36.82
CA LYS A 21 34.97 -0.96 -38.18
C LYS A 21 35.15 -2.41 -38.61
N ASP A 22 36.27 -3.02 -38.23
CA ASP A 22 36.59 -4.40 -38.60
C ASP A 22 35.57 -5.39 -38.05
N VAL A 23 35.11 -5.16 -36.81
CA VAL A 23 34.06 -5.96 -36.17
C VAL A 23 32.68 -5.63 -36.75
N THR A 24 32.33 -4.34 -36.86
CA THR A 24 30.97 -3.92 -37.23
C THR A 24 30.61 -4.22 -38.69
N THR A 25 31.55 -4.05 -39.62
CA THR A 25 31.34 -4.26 -41.07
C THR A 25 31.41 -5.72 -41.50
N LYS A 26 32.06 -6.60 -40.72
CA LYS A 26 32.22 -8.02 -41.08
C LYS A 26 30.86 -8.70 -41.27
N LYS A 27 30.67 -9.35 -42.42
CA LYS A 27 29.51 -10.22 -42.67
C LYS A 27 29.75 -11.59 -42.02
N LEU A 28 28.89 -11.97 -41.08
CA LEU A 28 28.98 -13.22 -40.33
C LEU A 28 27.89 -14.20 -40.79
N LYS A 29 28.23 -15.49 -40.82
CA LYS A 29 27.25 -16.58 -40.92
C LYS A 29 26.61 -16.82 -39.55
N LYS A 30 25.40 -17.40 -39.52
CA LYS A 30 24.69 -17.73 -38.26
C LYS A 30 25.60 -18.59 -37.37
N GLY A 31 25.70 -18.21 -36.09
CA GLY A 31 26.55 -18.84 -35.09
C GLY A 31 27.97 -18.28 -34.99
N GLN A 32 28.43 -17.51 -35.99
CA GLN A 32 29.79 -16.94 -35.96
C GLN A 32 29.89 -15.74 -35.02
N ILE A 33 31.08 -15.59 -34.45
CA ILE A 33 31.49 -14.47 -33.62
C ILE A 33 32.72 -13.78 -34.23
N ILE A 34 32.84 -12.48 -33.98
CA ILE A 34 34.06 -11.71 -34.17
C ILE A 34 34.15 -10.72 -33.01
N ALA A 35 35.32 -10.61 -32.41
CA ALA A 35 35.55 -9.72 -31.28
C ALA A 35 36.84 -8.93 -31.48
N GLN A 36 36.90 -7.75 -30.88
CA GLN A 36 38.13 -6.96 -30.77
C GLN A 36 38.23 -6.40 -29.36
N GLN A 37 39.44 -6.51 -28.79
CA GLN A 37 39.76 -5.98 -27.48
C GLN A 37 40.58 -4.69 -27.62
N SER A 38 40.17 -3.66 -26.90
CA SER A 38 40.91 -2.41 -26.73
C SER A 38 42.10 -2.60 -25.78
N ASN A 39 43.11 -1.73 -25.89
CA ASN A 39 44.22 -1.61 -24.93
C ASN A 39 43.75 -1.34 -23.48
N THR A 40 42.52 -0.87 -23.30
CA THR A 40 41.88 -0.63 -22.00
C THR A 40 41.04 -1.82 -21.49
N ASN A 41 41.22 -3.04 -22.04
CA ASN A 41 40.45 -4.25 -21.67
C ASN A 41 38.93 -4.13 -21.89
N VAL A 42 38.54 -3.38 -22.91
CA VAL A 42 37.15 -3.30 -23.36
C VAL A 42 37.01 -4.19 -24.59
N VAL A 43 36.12 -5.18 -24.53
CA VAL A 43 35.84 -6.10 -25.62
C VAL A 43 34.56 -5.68 -26.32
N VAL A 44 34.63 -5.51 -27.64
CA VAL A 44 33.46 -5.35 -28.52
C VAL A 44 33.29 -6.63 -29.32
N LEU A 45 32.13 -7.27 -29.18
CA LEU A 45 31.82 -8.55 -29.80
C LEU A 45 30.61 -8.41 -30.71
N LYS A 46 30.72 -8.92 -31.93
CA LYS A 46 29.60 -9.11 -32.86
C LYS A 46 29.29 -10.59 -33.01
N TRP A 47 28.03 -10.95 -32.80
CA TRP A 47 27.53 -12.32 -32.94
C TRP A 47 26.31 -12.34 -33.86
N LYS A 48 26.24 -13.33 -34.75
CA LYS A 48 25.10 -13.52 -35.66
C LYS A 48 24.22 -14.66 -35.17
N ASP A 49 23.03 -14.34 -34.68
CA ASP A 49 21.95 -15.32 -34.52
C ASP A 49 20.94 -15.16 -35.67
N LYS A 50 19.66 -14.84 -35.39
CA LYS A 50 18.71 -14.40 -36.42
C LYS A 50 19.07 -13.02 -36.99
N ARG A 51 19.69 -12.18 -36.17
CA ARG A 51 20.15 -10.82 -36.51
C ARG A 51 21.55 -10.62 -35.95
N ASP A 52 22.24 -9.60 -36.45
CA ASP A 52 23.51 -9.18 -35.88
C ASP A 52 23.27 -8.55 -34.50
N LEU A 53 23.95 -9.09 -33.49
CA LEU A 53 24.00 -8.54 -32.15
C LEU A 53 25.40 -8.02 -31.90
N LEU A 54 25.50 -6.75 -31.51
CA LEU A 54 26.76 -6.13 -31.10
C LEU A 54 26.70 -5.88 -29.60
N MET A 55 27.76 -6.29 -28.90
CA MET A 55 27.87 -6.24 -27.45
C MET A 55 29.19 -5.60 -27.04
N LEU A 56 29.21 -5.02 -25.85
CA LEU A 56 30.38 -4.44 -25.21
C LEU A 56 30.51 -5.00 -23.80
N SER A 57 31.72 -5.36 -23.41
CA SER A 57 32.02 -5.74 -22.03
C SER A 57 33.41 -5.32 -21.57
N THR A 58 33.53 -5.09 -20.26
CA THR A 58 34.81 -4.92 -19.55
C THR A 58 35.12 -6.09 -18.60
N LYS A 59 34.40 -7.21 -18.74
CA LYS A 59 34.52 -8.43 -17.91
C LYS A 59 34.83 -9.65 -18.76
N HIS A 60 34.17 -9.76 -19.90
CA HIS A 60 34.20 -10.95 -20.74
C HIS A 60 35.26 -10.85 -21.83
N VAL A 61 35.77 -12.02 -22.23
CA VAL A 61 36.60 -12.25 -23.41
C VAL A 61 35.72 -12.87 -24.50
N ASP A 62 36.28 -13.27 -25.65
CA ASP A 62 35.59 -13.85 -26.80
C ASP A 62 35.17 -15.33 -26.63
N THR A 63 34.88 -15.72 -25.39
CA THR A 63 34.49 -17.09 -25.03
C THR A 63 33.01 -17.37 -25.35
N THR A 64 32.74 -18.61 -25.74
CA THR A 64 31.39 -19.11 -26.02
C THR A 64 31.08 -20.37 -25.22
N THR A 65 29.88 -20.43 -24.69
CA THR A 65 29.33 -21.63 -24.05
C THR A 65 28.33 -22.31 -24.99
N ALA A 66 28.43 -23.64 -25.10
CA ALA A 66 27.46 -24.46 -25.80
C ALA A 66 26.16 -24.56 -24.99
N ILE A 67 25.04 -24.13 -25.57
CA ILE A 67 23.71 -24.20 -24.94
C ILE A 67 22.79 -25.02 -25.81
N THR A 68 22.12 -26.00 -25.22
CA THR A 68 21.07 -26.77 -25.88
C THR A 68 19.76 -25.99 -25.85
N LYS A 69 19.21 -25.66 -27.02
CA LYS A 69 17.92 -25.00 -27.18
C LYS A 69 17.09 -25.75 -28.21
N ARG A 70 15.91 -26.25 -27.80
CA ARG A 70 14.97 -26.99 -28.69
C ARG A 70 15.69 -28.10 -29.49
N ASN A 71 16.47 -28.94 -28.80
CA ASN A 71 17.25 -30.04 -29.37
C ASN A 71 18.39 -29.63 -30.34
N GLN A 72 18.78 -28.35 -30.37
CA GLN A 72 19.96 -27.88 -31.11
C GLN A 72 20.98 -27.30 -30.14
N THR A 73 22.25 -27.70 -30.30
CA THR A 73 23.38 -27.12 -29.56
C THR A 73 23.84 -25.87 -30.29
N ILE A 74 23.79 -24.73 -29.61
CA ILE A 74 24.20 -23.43 -30.16
C ILE A 74 25.32 -22.88 -29.28
N ASN A 75 26.44 -22.50 -29.91
CA ASN A 75 27.52 -21.80 -29.22
C ASN A 75 27.12 -20.33 -29.06
N LYS A 76 26.84 -19.93 -27.82
CA LYS A 76 26.41 -18.58 -27.47
C LYS A 76 27.52 -17.87 -26.71
N PRO A 77 27.81 -16.59 -27.02
CA PRO A 77 28.83 -15.85 -26.28
C PRO A 77 28.44 -15.67 -24.82
N ASP A 78 29.41 -15.83 -23.91
CA ASP A 78 29.19 -15.76 -22.46
C ASP A 78 28.65 -14.38 -22.04
N MET A 79 29.16 -13.34 -22.69
CA MET A 79 28.69 -11.97 -22.53
C MET A 79 27.18 -11.82 -22.79
N VAL A 80 26.62 -12.56 -23.75
CA VAL A 80 25.18 -12.53 -24.07
C VAL A 80 24.38 -13.35 -23.05
N ILE A 81 24.97 -14.40 -22.48
CA ILE A 81 24.33 -15.18 -21.42
C ILE A 81 24.18 -14.32 -20.17
N GLU A 82 25.27 -13.73 -19.70
CA GLU A 82 25.26 -12.88 -18.49
C GLU A 82 24.39 -11.64 -18.68
N TYR A 83 24.45 -10.98 -19.84
CA TYR A 83 23.55 -9.87 -20.14
C TYR A 83 22.08 -10.26 -20.09
N ASN A 84 21.70 -11.41 -20.65
CA ASN A 84 20.32 -11.87 -20.61
C ASN A 84 19.87 -12.21 -19.19
N GLN A 85 20.74 -12.79 -18.37
CA GLN A 85 20.45 -13.05 -16.95
C GLN A 85 20.20 -11.73 -16.22
N GLY A 86 21.11 -10.76 -16.33
CA GLY A 86 20.96 -9.45 -15.68
C GLY A 86 19.72 -8.68 -16.15
N LYS A 87 19.49 -8.64 -17.46
CA LYS A 87 18.33 -7.93 -18.04
C LYS A 87 17.00 -8.54 -17.61
N SER A 88 16.92 -9.87 -17.45
CA SER A 88 15.67 -10.56 -17.11
C SER A 88 15.04 -10.11 -15.79
N PHE A 89 15.85 -9.63 -14.83
CA PHE A 89 15.34 -9.14 -13.55
C PHE A 89 14.55 -7.83 -13.69
N ILE A 90 14.98 -6.95 -14.59
CA ILE A 90 14.31 -5.68 -14.86
C ILE A 90 12.93 -5.97 -15.48
N ASP A 91 12.91 -6.77 -16.54
CA ASP A 91 11.68 -7.16 -17.23
C ASP A 91 10.70 -7.86 -16.27
N ARG A 92 11.20 -8.72 -15.38
CA ARG A 92 10.39 -9.39 -14.35
C ARG A 92 9.84 -8.41 -13.32
N SER A 93 10.63 -7.43 -12.87
CA SER A 93 10.17 -6.43 -11.91
C SER A 93 9.07 -5.52 -12.48
N ASP A 94 9.25 -5.10 -13.73
CA ASP A 94 8.24 -4.32 -14.48
C ASP A 94 6.96 -5.14 -14.66
N GLN A 95 7.10 -6.39 -15.09
CA GLN A 95 5.97 -7.32 -15.22
C GLN A 95 5.21 -7.48 -13.89
N MET A 96 5.91 -7.71 -12.78
CA MET A 96 5.30 -7.80 -11.44
C MET A 96 4.54 -6.53 -11.06
N THR A 97 5.10 -5.36 -11.36
CA THR A 97 4.47 -4.06 -11.09
C THR A 97 3.20 -3.88 -11.92
N SER A 98 3.23 -4.30 -13.19
CA SER A 98 2.10 -4.18 -14.12
C SER A 98 0.87 -5.00 -13.69
N TYR A 99 1.08 -6.13 -13.01
CA TYR A 99 -0.02 -6.96 -12.51
C TYR A 99 -0.81 -6.24 -11.42
N SER A 100 -2.11 -6.04 -11.66
CA SER A 100 -3.04 -5.38 -10.73
C SER A 100 -2.54 -3.97 -10.35
N THR A 101 -2.27 -3.14 -11.35
CA THR A 101 -1.85 -1.75 -11.16
C THR A 101 -3.04 -0.89 -10.68
N PRO A 102 -2.91 -0.12 -9.58
CA PRO A 102 -3.96 0.77 -9.08
C PRO A 102 -4.05 2.10 -9.87
N LEU A 103 -3.15 2.30 -10.83
CA LEU A 103 -3.05 3.51 -11.63
C LEU A 103 -4.35 3.76 -12.41
N ARG A 104 -4.83 5.00 -12.36
CA ARG A 104 -6.01 5.47 -13.09
C ARG A 104 -5.66 6.70 -13.91
N ARG A 105 -6.47 6.97 -14.94
CA ARG A 105 -6.32 8.21 -15.75
C ARG A 105 -6.47 9.41 -14.82
N SER A 106 -5.46 10.28 -14.79
CA SER A 106 -5.44 11.49 -13.97
C SER A 106 -4.76 12.61 -14.75
N LEU A 107 -5.24 13.84 -14.56
CA LEU A 107 -4.66 15.06 -15.14
C LEU A 107 -3.31 15.42 -14.48
N LYS A 108 -3.09 15.01 -13.23
CA LYS A 108 -1.91 15.38 -12.45
C LYS A 108 -0.85 14.28 -12.53
N TRP A 109 0.24 14.53 -13.27
CA TRP A 109 1.28 13.54 -13.55
C TRP A 109 1.98 13.00 -12.28
N TYR A 110 2.21 13.87 -11.29
CA TYR A 110 2.92 13.49 -10.06
C TYR A 110 2.17 12.43 -9.24
N ARG A 111 0.83 12.40 -9.33
CA ARG A 111 0.02 11.36 -8.67
C ARG A 111 0.32 9.99 -9.26
N LYS A 112 0.56 9.91 -10.57
CA LYS A 112 0.91 8.64 -11.23
C LYS A 112 2.24 8.10 -10.71
N VAL A 113 3.25 8.98 -10.64
CA VAL A 113 4.58 8.63 -10.12
C VAL A 113 4.49 8.19 -8.66
N ALA A 114 3.74 8.92 -7.82
CA ALA A 114 3.55 8.55 -6.43
C ALA A 114 2.90 7.16 -6.28
N PHE A 115 1.83 6.86 -7.02
CA PHE A 115 1.19 5.55 -6.96
C PHE A 115 2.07 4.43 -7.50
N ASP A 116 2.84 4.67 -8.56
CA ASP A 116 3.73 3.68 -9.15
C ASP A 116 4.88 3.31 -8.20
N ILE A 117 5.50 4.31 -7.57
CA ILE A 117 6.55 4.07 -6.57
C ILE A 117 5.99 3.37 -5.32
N LEU A 118 4.89 3.90 -4.77
CA LEU A 118 4.32 3.40 -3.51
C LEU A 118 3.66 2.03 -3.67
N LEU A 119 2.84 1.82 -4.69
CA LEU A 119 2.04 0.60 -4.84
C LEU A 119 2.60 -0.37 -5.88
N GLY A 120 3.58 0.06 -6.68
CA GLY A 120 4.35 -0.79 -7.57
C GLY A 120 5.67 -1.21 -6.92
N THR A 121 6.66 -0.32 -6.99
CA THR A 121 8.05 -0.61 -6.59
C THR A 121 8.19 -0.98 -5.12
N SER A 122 7.51 -0.29 -4.20
CA SER A 122 7.64 -0.61 -2.78
C SER A 122 7.05 -1.98 -2.44
N LEU A 123 5.93 -2.36 -3.09
CA LEU A 123 5.28 -3.65 -2.88
C LEU A 123 6.08 -4.81 -3.48
N THR A 124 6.69 -4.64 -4.66
CA THR A 124 7.57 -5.67 -5.23
C THR A 124 8.80 -5.91 -4.36
N ASN A 125 9.38 -4.84 -3.82
CA ASN A 125 10.49 -4.94 -2.87
C ASN A 125 10.07 -5.61 -1.56
N ALA A 126 8.91 -5.24 -1.00
CA ALA A 126 8.35 -5.85 0.20
C ALA A 126 8.06 -7.35 0.00
N LEU A 127 7.51 -7.74 -1.16
CA LEU A 127 7.30 -9.14 -1.52
C LEU A 127 8.63 -9.90 -1.59
N SER A 128 9.65 -9.31 -2.19
CA SER A 128 10.98 -9.94 -2.28
C SER A 128 11.57 -10.20 -0.90
N LEU A 129 11.46 -9.23 0.01
CA LEU A 129 11.89 -9.36 1.40
C LEU A 129 11.06 -10.40 2.16
N PHE A 130 9.74 -10.37 2.01
CA PHE A 130 8.83 -11.34 2.62
C PHE A 130 9.16 -12.78 2.18
N CYS A 131 9.34 -13.00 0.87
CA CYS A 131 9.72 -14.30 0.34
C CYS A 131 11.09 -14.76 0.89
N LYS A 132 12.04 -13.83 1.07
CA LYS A 132 13.37 -14.14 1.58
C LYS A 132 13.37 -14.51 3.07
N VAL A 133 12.59 -13.79 3.88
CA VAL A 133 12.50 -14.02 5.33
C VAL A 133 11.71 -15.28 5.66
N ASN A 134 10.56 -15.48 5.02
CA ASN A 134 9.68 -16.60 5.33
C ASN A 134 10.00 -17.86 4.50
N ASN A 135 10.94 -17.77 3.56
CA ASN A 135 11.29 -18.84 2.62
C ASN A 135 10.07 -19.38 1.82
N THR A 136 9.03 -18.55 1.67
CA THR A 136 7.79 -18.87 0.94
C THR A 136 7.81 -18.27 -0.46
N LYS A 137 7.13 -18.92 -1.41
CA LYS A 137 6.88 -18.37 -2.74
C LYS A 137 5.40 -18.01 -2.87
N ILE A 138 5.09 -16.72 -2.90
CA ILE A 138 3.72 -16.21 -3.05
C ILE A 138 3.64 -15.37 -4.34
N LYS A 139 2.49 -15.40 -5.03
CA LYS A 139 2.25 -14.53 -6.18
C LYS A 139 2.03 -13.10 -5.72
N ILE A 140 2.40 -12.13 -6.56
CA ILE A 140 2.23 -10.71 -6.19
C ILE A 140 0.76 -10.32 -5.98
N THR A 141 -0.17 -10.98 -6.68
CA THR A 141 -1.61 -10.78 -6.52
C THR A 141 -2.06 -11.14 -5.11
N ASP A 142 -1.65 -12.32 -4.63
CA ASP A 142 -2.09 -12.88 -3.36
C ASP A 142 -1.46 -12.09 -2.20
N PHE A 143 -0.20 -11.64 -2.38
CA PHE A 143 0.45 -10.75 -1.43
C PHE A 143 -0.24 -9.38 -1.33
N LYS A 144 -0.63 -8.79 -2.47
CA LYS A 144 -1.41 -7.54 -2.50
C LYS A 144 -2.75 -7.72 -1.79
N GLU A 145 -3.44 -8.83 -2.03
CA GLU A 145 -4.71 -9.14 -1.36
C GLU A 145 -4.56 -9.26 0.16
N GLN A 146 -3.53 -9.98 0.65
CA GLN A 146 -3.26 -10.08 2.08
C GLN A 146 -3.01 -8.71 2.72
N ILE A 147 -2.27 -7.82 2.05
CA ILE A 147 -2.05 -6.45 2.52
C ILE A 147 -3.37 -5.69 2.58
N ILE A 148 -4.19 -5.75 1.53
CA ILE A 148 -5.48 -5.05 1.47
C ILE A 148 -6.39 -5.53 2.61
N LEU A 149 -6.52 -6.85 2.80
CA LEU A 149 -7.33 -7.42 3.88
C LEU A 149 -6.85 -6.98 5.26
N ASN A 150 -5.54 -6.93 5.49
CA ASN A 150 -4.98 -6.48 6.76
C ASN A 150 -5.17 -4.97 7.00
N LEU A 151 -5.10 -4.15 5.94
CA LEU A 151 -5.36 -2.72 6.04
C LEU A 151 -6.84 -2.44 6.35
N ILE A 152 -7.77 -3.18 5.74
CA ILE A 152 -9.22 -3.04 6.00
C ILE A 152 -9.56 -3.46 7.43
N LYS A 153 -9.03 -4.58 7.91
CA LYS A 153 -9.30 -5.09 9.27
C LYS A 153 -8.84 -4.14 10.38
N LYS A 154 -7.84 -3.30 10.12
CA LYS A 154 -7.29 -2.37 11.12
C LYS A 154 -8.31 -1.29 11.51
N ASP A 155 -9.21 -0.91 10.62
CA ASP A 155 -10.25 0.10 10.88
C ASP A 155 -11.34 -0.40 11.84
N GLU A 156 -11.52 -1.71 12.02
CA GLU A 156 -12.46 -2.24 13.02
C GLU A 156 -11.93 -2.10 14.46
N SER A 157 -10.61 -1.99 14.62
CA SER A 157 -9.96 -1.84 15.95
C SER A 157 -9.74 -0.38 16.39
N LEU A 158 -9.99 0.59 15.50
CA LEU A 158 -9.76 2.03 15.73
C LEU A 158 -11.05 2.86 15.76
N ALA A 159 -12.22 2.26 15.55
CA ALA A 159 -13.43 2.85 16.10
C ALA A 159 -13.21 2.92 17.62
N PRO A 160 -13.24 4.12 18.25
CA PRO A 160 -13.20 4.17 19.70
C PRO A 160 -14.34 3.28 20.18
N GLN A 161 -13.99 2.28 20.98
CA GLN A 161 -14.94 1.51 21.77
C GLN A 161 -15.58 2.48 22.76
N VAL A 162 -16.45 3.37 22.28
CA VAL A 162 -17.43 4.05 23.13
C VAL A 162 -18.57 3.05 23.28
N SER A 163 -18.27 1.96 23.98
CA SER A 163 -19.25 1.02 24.50
C SER A 163 -19.39 1.18 26.01
N ASP A 164 -19.21 2.40 26.52
CA ASP A 164 -19.95 2.80 27.71
C ASP A 164 -21.39 3.08 27.25
N ASN A 165 -22.22 2.04 27.25
CA ASN A 165 -23.66 2.18 27.01
C ASN A 165 -24.26 2.97 28.17
N HIS A 166 -24.09 4.29 28.16
CA HIS A 166 -24.79 5.19 29.04
C HIS A 166 -26.29 5.03 28.76
N ILE A 167 -27.05 4.60 29.77
CA ILE A 167 -28.50 4.43 29.70
C ILE A 167 -29.14 5.41 30.68
N LEU A 168 -30.14 6.13 30.21
CA LEU A 168 -30.96 7.02 31.02
C LEU A 168 -32.11 6.22 31.63
N GLN A 169 -32.16 6.13 32.96
CA GLN A 169 -33.22 5.42 33.70
C GLN A 169 -34.07 6.38 34.52
N LYS A 170 -35.38 6.14 34.58
CA LYS A 170 -36.32 6.86 35.44
C LYS A 170 -36.34 6.24 36.84
N ILE A 171 -36.20 7.07 37.87
CA ILE A 171 -36.30 6.71 39.29
C ILE A 171 -37.65 7.19 39.82
N ASN A 172 -38.22 6.44 40.76
CA ASN A 172 -39.55 6.67 41.34
C ASN A 172 -39.68 7.95 42.17
N SER A 173 -38.60 8.71 42.41
CA SER A 173 -38.64 9.94 43.20
C SER A 173 -37.63 11.00 42.73
N PRO A 174 -38.06 12.25 42.48
CA PRO A 174 -37.17 13.33 42.06
C PRO A 174 -36.36 13.88 43.24
N HIS A 175 -35.23 13.24 43.54
CA HIS A 175 -34.39 13.62 44.68
C HIS A 175 -33.25 14.58 44.33
N ARG A 176 -32.89 14.74 43.03
CA ARG A 176 -31.69 15.51 42.63
C ARG A 176 -31.93 16.39 41.40
N LYS A 177 -31.23 17.52 41.35
CA LYS A 177 -31.26 18.49 40.23
C LYS A 177 -30.34 18.02 39.11
N CYS A 178 -30.66 18.38 37.87
CA CYS A 178 -29.78 18.04 36.76
C CYS A 178 -28.44 18.78 36.88
N VAL A 179 -27.33 18.04 36.81
CA VAL A 179 -25.97 18.60 36.96
C VAL A 179 -25.68 19.65 35.89
N SER A 180 -25.96 19.34 34.61
CA SER A 180 -25.67 20.25 33.49
C SER A 180 -26.54 21.51 33.53
N CYS A 181 -27.84 21.39 33.83
CA CYS A 181 -28.72 22.55 33.97
C CYS A 181 -28.32 23.44 35.16
N TYR A 182 -27.97 22.82 36.29
CA TYR A 182 -27.53 23.57 37.47
C TYR A 182 -26.26 24.38 37.15
N LYS A 183 -25.28 23.75 36.49
CA LYS A 183 -24.03 24.42 36.11
C LYS A 183 -24.24 25.57 35.12
N LYS A 184 -25.11 25.41 34.12
CA LYS A 184 -25.48 26.51 33.19
C LYS A 184 -26.11 27.69 33.93
N LEU A 185 -27.08 27.41 34.81
CA LEU A 185 -27.76 28.45 35.59
C LEU A 185 -26.84 29.12 36.62
N GLU A 186 -25.89 28.38 37.18
CA GLU A 186 -24.90 28.91 38.12
C GLU A 186 -23.94 29.88 37.42
N LEU A 187 -23.50 29.57 36.20
CA LEU A 187 -22.65 30.45 35.39
C LEU A 187 -23.38 31.74 34.98
N GLU A 188 -24.67 31.66 34.62
CA GLU A 188 -25.41 32.83 34.14
C GLU A 188 -25.95 33.72 35.27
N PHE A 189 -26.39 33.14 36.39
CA PHE A 189 -27.19 33.85 37.39
C PHE A 189 -26.68 33.71 38.83
N GLY A 190 -25.57 32.99 39.02
CA GLY A 190 -25.00 32.71 40.34
C GLY A 190 -25.73 31.61 41.11
N ARG A 191 -25.06 31.11 42.16
CA ARG A 191 -25.46 29.92 42.93
C ARG A 191 -26.87 30.01 43.54
N LYS A 192 -27.22 31.14 44.17
CA LYS A 192 -28.52 31.33 44.83
C LYS A 192 -29.69 31.20 43.84
N LYS A 193 -29.53 31.76 42.64
CA LYS A 193 -30.57 31.76 41.60
C LYS A 193 -30.65 30.42 40.89
N ALA A 194 -29.52 29.73 40.70
CA ALA A 194 -29.47 28.36 40.19
C ALA A 194 -30.18 27.36 41.11
N GLN A 195 -30.06 27.52 42.43
CA GLN A 195 -30.78 26.67 43.39
C GLN A 195 -32.30 26.82 43.26
N ASN A 196 -32.83 28.02 43.09
CA ASN A 196 -34.28 28.20 43.02
C ASN A 196 -34.86 27.85 41.64
N LYS A 197 -34.11 28.08 40.56
CA LYS A 197 -34.58 27.91 39.18
C LYS A 197 -34.36 26.50 38.60
N CYS A 198 -33.38 25.76 39.10
CA CYS A 198 -33.05 24.44 38.55
C CYS A 198 -34.06 23.36 39.00
N VAL A 199 -34.68 22.71 38.01
CA VAL A 199 -35.71 21.68 38.20
C VAL A 199 -35.09 20.36 38.67
N LYS A 200 -35.78 19.67 39.59
CA LYS A 200 -35.43 18.30 40.01
C LYS A 200 -35.78 17.32 38.90
N VAL A 201 -34.87 16.42 38.56
CA VAL A 201 -35.08 15.42 37.51
C VAL A 201 -35.38 14.04 38.12
N THR A 202 -36.22 13.27 37.43
CA THR A 202 -36.50 11.86 37.76
C THR A 202 -35.59 10.90 36.98
N THR A 203 -34.60 11.40 36.24
CA THR A 203 -33.76 10.62 35.34
C THR A 203 -32.28 10.65 35.77
N ILE A 204 -31.63 9.48 35.73
CA ILE A 204 -30.21 9.29 36.04
C ILE A 204 -29.52 8.56 34.90
N CYS A 205 -28.26 8.89 34.62
CA CYS A 205 -27.40 8.02 33.83
C CYS A 205 -26.88 6.90 34.75
N ILE A 206 -27.18 5.64 34.45
CA ILE A 206 -26.79 4.48 35.29
C ILE A 206 -25.26 4.39 35.40
N TYR A 207 -24.58 4.60 34.28
CA TYR A 207 -23.13 4.48 34.20
C TYR A 207 -22.41 5.60 34.97
N CYS A 208 -22.77 6.86 34.67
CA CYS A 208 -22.16 8.02 35.32
C CYS A 208 -22.68 8.26 36.75
N LYS A 209 -23.79 7.62 37.16
CA LYS A 209 -24.50 7.83 38.43
C LYS A 209 -24.85 9.31 38.69
N VAL A 210 -25.00 10.11 37.63
CA VAL A 210 -25.35 11.53 37.71
C VAL A 210 -26.80 11.79 37.28
N PRO A 211 -27.53 12.66 38.00
CA PRO A 211 -28.87 13.08 37.61
C PRO A 211 -28.79 14.01 36.39
N THR A 212 -29.42 13.60 35.28
CA THR A 212 -29.38 14.33 34.01
C THR A 212 -30.75 14.40 33.37
N CYS A 213 -31.13 15.58 32.88
CA CYS A 213 -32.31 15.76 32.05
C CYS A 213 -32.14 15.04 30.70
N MET A 214 -33.22 14.66 30.02
CA MET A 214 -33.12 13.94 28.74
C MET A 214 -32.38 14.75 27.64
N PRO A 215 -32.64 16.05 27.44
CA PRO A 215 -31.83 16.88 26.54
C PRO A 215 -30.34 16.90 26.93
N CYS A 216 -30.06 17.14 28.22
CA CYS A 216 -28.72 17.19 28.78
C CYS A 216 -27.96 15.87 28.58
N PHE A 217 -28.66 14.75 28.63
CA PHE A 217 -28.10 13.43 28.44
C PHE A 217 -27.58 13.27 27.00
N PHE A 218 -28.38 13.66 26.00
CA PHE A 218 -27.96 13.61 24.59
C PHE A 218 -26.88 14.65 24.24
N ASP A 219 -26.85 15.79 24.92
CA ASP A 219 -25.79 16.79 24.74
C ASP A 219 -24.43 16.33 25.30
N THR A 220 -24.45 15.62 26.43
CA THR A 220 -23.23 15.22 27.16
C THR A 220 -22.71 13.85 26.79
N HIS A 221 -23.58 12.95 26.32
CA HIS A 221 -23.22 11.62 25.88
C HIS A 221 -23.47 11.57 24.38
N SER A 222 -22.41 11.39 23.60
CA SER A 222 -22.48 11.19 22.16
C SER A 222 -23.07 9.81 21.84
N VAL A 223 -24.37 9.65 22.08
CA VAL A 223 -25.13 8.45 21.72
C VAL A 223 -25.21 8.42 20.20
N SER A 224 -24.48 7.49 19.58
CA SER A 224 -24.54 7.27 18.14
C SER A 224 -25.97 6.95 17.74
N LEU A 225 -26.53 7.73 16.80
CA LEU A 225 -27.88 7.60 16.25
C LEU A 225 -28.11 6.30 15.44
N LYS A 226 -27.40 5.21 15.73
CA LYS A 226 -27.54 3.91 15.04
C LYS A 226 -28.75 3.09 15.50
N ASN A 227 -29.40 3.43 16.61
CA ASN A 227 -30.52 2.65 17.18
C ASN A 227 -31.89 3.35 17.14
N LYS A 228 -32.12 4.25 16.17
CA LYS A 228 -33.44 4.90 15.99
C LYS A 228 -34.59 3.92 15.70
N ASN A 229 -34.34 2.75 15.12
CA ASN A 229 -35.41 1.83 14.73
C ASN A 229 -35.78 0.79 15.79
N HIS A 230 -34.88 0.48 16.74
CA HIS A 230 -35.15 -0.51 17.79
C HIS A 230 -35.63 0.12 19.11
N ILE A 231 -35.18 1.35 19.41
CA ILE A 231 -35.59 2.06 20.63
C ILE A 231 -36.98 2.70 20.45
N ASN A 232 -37.32 3.18 19.25
CA ASN A 232 -38.67 3.69 18.97
C ASN A 232 -39.74 2.59 19.11
N LYS A 233 -39.45 1.33 18.78
CA LYS A 233 -40.40 0.22 19.00
C LYS A 233 -40.61 -0.11 20.48
N ILE A 234 -39.60 0.04 21.33
CA ILE A 234 -39.72 -0.25 22.77
C ILE A 234 -40.37 0.92 23.53
N PHE A 235 -40.19 2.17 23.08
CA PHE A 235 -40.78 3.36 23.73
C PHE A 235 -42.18 3.74 23.21
N ILE A 236 -42.53 3.43 21.96
CA ILE A 236 -43.87 3.71 21.42
C ILE A 236 -44.93 2.78 22.05
N ILE A 237 -44.55 1.54 22.44
CA ILE A 237 -45.50 0.59 23.04
C ILE A 237 -45.87 0.93 24.50
N LYS A 238 -45.10 1.80 25.18
CA LYS A 238 -45.40 2.22 26.57
C LYS A 238 -46.06 3.60 26.73
N TYR A 239 -46.26 4.35 25.65
CA TYR A 239 -46.83 5.71 25.69
C TYR A 239 -48.19 5.87 25.01
N THR A 240 -48.91 4.76 24.76
CA THR A 240 -50.30 4.79 24.25
C THR A 240 -51.38 4.62 25.33
N PHE A 241 -51.04 4.63 26.62
CA PHE A 241 -52.03 4.77 27.69
C PHE A 241 -51.68 5.96 28.59
N ASN A 242 -52.66 6.83 28.78
CA ASN A 242 -52.69 8.04 29.61
C ASN A 242 -52.19 9.34 28.95
N VAL A 243 -52.86 9.68 27.85
CA VAL A 243 -53.27 11.07 27.58
C VAL A 243 -54.74 11.20 28.04
N CYS A 244 -55.00 12.19 28.89
CA CYS A 244 -56.30 12.78 29.24
C CYS A 244 -57.31 11.95 30.07
N LYS A 245 -57.24 12.06 31.41
CA LYS A 245 -58.05 12.97 32.25
C LYS A 245 -57.45 13.06 33.64
#